data_AF-R1FRM5-F1
#
_entry.id   AF-R1FRM5-F1
#
_cell.length_a   1.000
_cell.length_b   1.000
_cell.length_c   1.000
_cell.angle_alpha   90.00
_cell.angle_beta   90.00
_cell.angle_gamma   90.00
#
_symmetry.space_group_name_H-M   'P 1'
#
loop_
_entity.id
_entity.type
_entity.pdbx_description
1 polymer ?
#
loop_
_entity_poly.entity_id
_entity_poly.type
_entity_poly.pdbx_seq_one_letter_code
_entity_poly.pdbx_strand_id
1 'polypeptide(L)'
;MKLRSVRHELGISPELAELARVRHWVRTVLRGFPANFVGTAVMVVDELTSNALRHGRAPYHVRLLPGAAKLRIEVDDSGGEPARRRTPSDHGGRGLLLVE
;
A
#
# COMPACT_ATOMS: atom_id res chain seq x y z
N MET A 1 17.10 -12.44 -7.69
CA MET A 1 17.05 -11.68 -6.42
C MET A 1 15.97 -12.31 -5.55
N LYS A 2 16.32 -13.10 -4.53
CA LYS A 2 15.33 -13.81 -3.71
C LYS A 2 14.65 -12.78 -2.78
N LEU A 3 13.36 -12.52 -3.00
CA LEU A 3 12.53 -11.77 -2.08
C LEU A 3 12.54 -12.50 -0.73
N ARG A 4 13.28 -11.97 0.25
CA ARG A 4 13.30 -12.52 1.60
C ARG A 4 11.88 -12.40 2.14
N SER A 5 11.30 -13.52 2.59
CA SER A 5 9.90 -13.70 3.02
C SER A 5 9.53 -12.98 4.32
N VAL A 6 10.17 -11.84 4.62
CA VAL A 6 9.91 -11.08 5.83
C VAL A 6 8.70 -10.19 5.58
N ARG A 7 7.66 -10.34 6.41
CA ARG A 7 6.54 -9.42 6.48
C ARG A 7 7.02 -8.09 7.08
N HIS A 8 6.72 -6.99 6.42
CA HIS A 8 6.93 -5.64 6.95
C HIS A 8 5.59 -5.01 7.30
N GLU A 9 5.51 -4.35 8.44
CA GLU A 9 4.28 -3.71 8.91
C GLU A 9 4.57 -2.31 9.46
N LEU A 10 3.64 -1.38 9.21
CA LEU A 10 3.68 -0.01 9.69
C LEU A 10 2.29 0.39 10.18
N GLY A 11 2.19 0.69 11.48
CA GLY A 11 1.03 1.37 12.06
C GLY A 11 1.08 2.88 11.79
N ILE A 12 -0.07 3.45 11.43
CA ILE A 12 -0.21 4.89 11.16
C ILE A 12 -1.39 5.47 11.94
N SER A 13 -1.28 6.76 12.24
CA SER A 13 -2.32 7.56 12.88
C SER A 13 -3.34 8.07 11.84
N PRO A 14 -4.51 8.61 12.25
CA PRO A 14 -5.61 8.95 11.34
C PRO A 14 -5.38 10.21 10.48
N GLU A 15 -4.17 10.75 10.42
CA GLU A 15 -3.86 11.98 9.69
C GLU A 15 -3.36 11.71 8.27
N LEU A 16 -3.88 12.45 7.29
CA LEU A 16 -3.42 12.37 5.89
C LEU A 16 -1.92 12.70 5.71
N ALA A 17 -1.30 13.38 6.67
CA ALA A 17 0.13 13.64 6.68
C ALA A 17 0.97 12.34 6.73
N GLU A 18 0.41 11.25 7.26
CA GLU A 18 1.09 9.94 7.33
C GLU A 18 1.39 9.36 5.95
N LEU A 19 0.71 9.80 4.88
CA LEU A 19 0.97 9.34 3.51
C LEU A 19 2.44 9.56 3.10
N ALA A 20 3.06 10.68 3.51
CA ALA A 20 4.47 10.92 3.23
C ALA A 20 5.39 9.89 3.91
N ARG A 21 5.11 9.58 5.18
CA ARG A 21 5.82 8.58 5.98
C ARG A 21 5.66 7.18 5.38
N VAL A 22 4.45 6.81 4.99
CA VAL A 22 4.15 5.54 4.33
C VAL A 22 4.91 5.40 3.02
N ARG A 23 4.86 6.40 2.13
CA ARG A 23 5.60 6.39 0.86
C ARG A 23 7.12 6.27 1.05
N HIS A 24 7.67 6.91 2.07
CA HIS A 24 9.10 6.81 2.41
C HIS A 24 9.46 5.41 2.92
N TRP A 25 8.62 4.86 3.80
CA TRP A 25 8.79 3.51 4.34
C TRP A 25 8.74 2.44 3.25
N VAL A 26 7.80 2.50 2.31
CA VAL A 26 7.71 1.55 1.17
C VAL A 26 9.00 1.56 0.34
N ARG A 27 9.53 2.75 0.02
CA ARG A 27 10.81 2.87 -0.72
C ARG A 27 11.98 2.28 0.04
N THR A 28 11.98 2.41 1.36
CA THR A 28 13.00 1.86 2.25
C THR A 28 12.94 0.33 2.28
N VAL A 29 11.75 -0.23 2.46
CA VAL A 29 11.51 -1.69 2.47
C VAL A 29 11.87 -2.32 1.13
N LEU A 30 11.51 -1.67 0.02
CA LEU A 30 11.77 -2.17 -1.33
C LEU A 30 13.10 -1.66 -1.91
N ARG A 31 14.05 -1.25 -1.06
CA ARG A 31 15.39 -0.88 -1.53
C ARG A 31 16.05 -2.08 -2.20
N GLY A 32 16.51 -1.89 -3.44
CA GLY A 32 17.12 -2.94 -4.26
C GLY A 32 16.20 -3.55 -5.31
N PHE A 33 14.89 -3.25 -5.28
CA PHE A 33 13.98 -3.62 -6.36
C PHE A 33 14.09 -2.66 -7.56
N PRO A 34 13.69 -3.09 -8.77
CA PRO A 34 13.62 -2.21 -9.94
C PRO A 34 12.79 -0.95 -9.68
N ALA A 35 13.25 0.20 -10.17
CA ALA A 35 12.62 1.50 -9.88
C ALA A 35 11.15 1.58 -10.32
N ASN A 36 10.80 0.98 -11.46
CA ASN A 36 9.42 0.88 -11.94
C ASN A 36 8.54 0.07 -10.99
N PHE A 37 9.06 -1.04 -10.43
CA PHE A 37 8.36 -1.85 -9.46
C PHE A 37 8.10 -1.07 -8.16
N VAL A 38 9.12 -0.38 -7.65
CA VAL A 38 8.98 0.47 -6.45
C VAL A 38 7.98 1.61 -6.70
N GLY A 39 8.03 2.24 -7.88
CA GLY A 39 7.10 3.30 -8.26
C GLY A 39 5.64 2.82 -8.24
N THR A 40 5.37 1.66 -8.84
CA THR A 40 4.03 1.04 -8.82
C THR A 40 3.60 0.72 -7.39
N ALA A 41 4.45 0.09 -6.58
CA ALA A 41 4.13 -0.25 -5.20
C ALA A 41 3.82 0.99 -4.34
N VAL A 42 4.58 2.08 -4.50
CA VAL A 42 4.34 3.35 -3.79
C VAL A 42 2.98 3.94 -4.17
N MET A 43 2.65 3.98 -5.47
CA MET A 43 1.36 4.50 -5.95
C MET A 43 0.19 3.70 -5.39
N VAL A 44 0.32 2.37 -5.43
CA VAL A 44 -0.67 1.44 -4.89
C VAL A 44 -0.92 1.69 -3.39
N VAL A 45 0.17 1.75 -2.60
CA VAL A 45 0.05 1.95 -1.15
C VAL A 45 -0.54 3.32 -0.85
N ASP A 46 -0.13 4.37 -1.58
CA ASP A 46 -0.63 5.73 -1.40
C ASP A 46 -2.16 5.79 -1.61
N GLU A 47 -2.66 5.17 -2.67
CA GLU A 47 -4.10 5.11 -2.97
C GLU A 47 -4.89 4.32 -1.91
N LEU A 48 -4.42 3.11 -1.55
CA LEU A 48 -5.10 2.30 -0.54
C LEU A 48 -5.11 2.98 0.83
N THR A 49 -3.96 3.55 1.24
CA THR A 49 -3.84 4.26 2.51
C THR A 49 -4.69 5.53 2.50
N SER A 50 -4.73 6.26 1.39
CA SER A 50 -5.56 7.45 1.27
C SER A 50 -7.05 7.12 1.35
N ASN A 51 -7.47 6.00 0.74
CA ASN A 51 -8.85 5.52 0.85
C ASN A 51 -9.19 5.10 2.29
N ALA A 52 -8.31 4.35 2.97
CA ALA A 52 -8.51 3.97 4.37
C ALA A 52 -8.59 5.20 5.29
N LEU A 53 -7.68 6.17 5.15
CA LEU A 53 -7.70 7.40 5.97
C LEU A 53 -8.92 8.30 5.72
N ARG A 54 -9.47 8.31 4.50
CA ARG A 54 -10.64 9.13 4.15
C ARG A 54 -11.98 8.48 4.50
N HIS A 55 -12.05 7.16 4.46
CA HIS A 55 -13.34 6.44 4.48
C HIS A 55 -13.41 5.34 5.56
N GLY A 56 -12.26 4.87 6.03
CA GLY A 56 -12.14 3.81 7.03
C GLY A 56 -12.18 4.35 8.46
N ARG A 57 -11.82 3.47 9.40
CA ARG A 57 -11.73 3.81 10.83
C ARG A 57 -10.44 3.27 11.44
N ALA A 58 -9.82 4.05 12.32
CA ALA A 58 -8.62 3.60 13.03
C ALA A 58 -8.91 2.37 13.93
N PRO A 59 -7.90 1.51 14.20
CA PRO A 59 -6.49 1.65 13.83
C PRO A 59 -6.20 1.29 12.36
N TYR A 60 -5.14 1.89 11.82
CA TYR A 60 -4.69 1.67 10.44
C TYR A 60 -3.34 0.95 10.40
N HIS A 61 -3.24 -0.09 9.58
CA HIS A 61 -2.01 -0.87 9.41
C HIS A 61 -1.69 -1.08 7.93
N VAL A 62 -0.47 -0.75 7.52
CA VAL A 62 0.05 -1.05 6.17
C VAL A 62 1.00 -2.23 6.25
N ARG A 63 0.80 -3.27 5.44
CA ARG A 63 1.69 -4.44 5.35
C ARG A 63 2.21 -4.68 3.95
N LEU A 64 3.50 -5.00 3.87
CA LEU A 64 4.17 -5.45 2.66
C LEU A 64 4.64 -6.89 2.89
N LEU A 65 4.22 -7.79 2.01
CA LEU A 65 4.59 -9.20 2.03
C LEU A 65 5.30 -9.53 0.71
N PRO A 66 6.64 -9.42 0.66
CA PRO A 66 7.41 -9.74 -0.52
C PRO A 66 7.45 -11.27 -0.68
N GLY A 67 6.81 -11.80 -1.73
CA GLY A 67 6.84 -13.21 -2.12
C GLY A 67 7.83 -13.45 -3.26
N ALA A 68 8.03 -14.70 -3.69
CA ALA A 68 9.08 -15.03 -4.68
C ALA A 68 8.96 -14.31 -6.03
N ALA A 69 7.73 -14.03 -6.49
CA ALA A 69 7.47 -13.40 -7.79
C ALA A 69 6.54 -12.17 -7.72
N LYS A 70 5.93 -11.91 -6.56
CA LYS A 70 4.94 -10.85 -6.37
C LYS A 70 5.10 -10.19 -5.02
N LEU A 71 4.67 -8.94 -4.93
CA LEU A 71 4.52 -8.22 -3.67
C LEU A 71 3.04 -8.11 -3.34
N ARG A 72 2.65 -8.64 -2.18
CA ARG A 72 1.31 -8.42 -1.64
C ARG A 72 1.33 -7.19 -0.74
N ILE A 73 0.33 -6.35 -0.90
CA ILE A 73 0.17 -5.07 -0.20
C ILE A 73 -1.19 -5.11 0.47
N GLU A 74 -1.22 -4.86 1.77
CA GLU A 74 -2.44 -4.81 2.58
C GLU A 74 -2.50 -3.47 3.31
N VAL A 75 -3.69 -2.89 3.37
CA VAL A 75 -4.01 -1.75 4.23
C VAL A 75 -5.28 -2.12 4.97
N ASP A 76 -5.15 -2.31 6.28
CA ASP A 76 -6.28 -2.61 7.15
C ASP A 76 -6.76 -1.35 7.85
N ASP A 77 -8.07 -1.28 8.02
CA ASP A 77 -8.75 -0.36 8.91
C ASP A 77 -9.85 -1.14 9.68
N SER A 78 -10.40 -0.56 10.74
CA SER A 78 -11.43 -1.21 11.56
C SER A 78 -12.84 -1.14 10.96
N GLY A 79 -13.00 -0.51 9.79
CA GLY A 79 -14.22 -0.54 9.01
C GLY A 79 -14.33 -1.90 8.34
N GLY A 80 -15.32 -2.70 8.74
CA GLY A 80 -15.57 -4.03 8.17
C GLY A 80 -15.98 -4.04 6.68
N GLU A 81 -15.78 -2.96 5.93
CA GLU A 81 -16.01 -2.92 4.50
C GLU A 81 -14.74 -3.29 3.73
N PRO A 82 -14.75 -4.35 2.91
CA PRO A 82 -13.61 -4.69 2.09
C PRO A 82 -13.29 -3.56 1.10
N ALA A 83 -12.00 -3.30 0.89
CA ALA A 83 -11.53 -2.31 -0.07
C ALA A 83 -12.14 -2.58 -1.47
N ARG A 84 -12.98 -1.66 -1.95
CA ARG A 84 -13.67 -1.81 -3.24
C ARG A 84 -12.73 -1.43 -4.38
N ARG A 85 -12.68 -2.25 -5.43
CA ARG A 85 -12.05 -1.88 -6.70
C ARG A 85 -12.78 -0.65 -7.25
N ARG A 86 -12.05 0.44 -7.53
CA ARG A 86 -12.58 1.60 -8.26
C ARG A 86 -11.96 1.62 -9.66
N THR A 87 -12.79 1.81 -10.67
CA THR A 87 -12.35 2.00 -12.06
C THR A 87 -11.54 3.28 -12.16
N PRO A 88 -10.46 3.31 -12.96
CA PRO A 88 -9.69 4.52 -13.14
C PRO A 88 -10.50 5.67 -13.71
N SER A 89 -10.52 6.79 -12.99
CA SER A 89 -10.95 8.08 -13.54
C SER A 89 -9.74 8.87 -14.01
N ASP A 90 -9.95 9.67 -15.06
CA ASP A 90 -8.94 10.52 -15.73
C ASP A 90 -8.29 11.58 -14.83
N HIS A 91 -8.62 11.61 -13.53
CA HIS A 91 -8.09 12.55 -12.54
C HIS A 91 -7.29 11.87 -11.41
N GLY A 92 -6.89 10.60 -11.58
CA GLY A 92 -5.87 9.98 -10.72
C GLY A 92 -6.23 8.65 -10.07
N GLY A 93 -7.26 7.94 -10.52
CA GLY A 93 -7.65 6.68 -9.90
C GLY A 93 -6.92 5.44 -10.45
N ARG A 94 -5.64 5.19 -10.18
CA ARG A 94 -5.06 3.86 -10.53
C ARG A 94 -5.44 2.82 -9.47
N GLY A 95 -6.74 2.59 -9.32
CA GLY A 95 -7.32 1.54 -8.48
C GLY A 95 -6.80 0.18 -8.93
N LEU A 96 -5.98 -0.42 -8.07
CA LEU A 96 -5.22 -1.66 -8.22
C LEU A 96 -5.83 -2.80 -9.05
N LEU A 97 -4.98 -3.34 -9.92
CA LEU A 97 -4.97 -4.74 -10.33
C LEU A 97 -4.56 -5.60 -9.11
N LEU A 98 -5.49 -6.43 -8.62
CA LEU A 98 -5.15 -7.57 -7.76
C LEU A 98 -4.36 -8.56 -8.62
N VAL A 99 -3.04 -8.60 -8.46
CA VAL A 99 -2.19 -9.59 -9.12
C VAL A 99 -2.16 -10.85 -8.26
N GLU A 100 -2.73 -11.94 -8.78
CA GLU A 100 -2.48 -13.30 -8.29
C GLU A 100 -1.02 -13.71 -8.47
#